data_AF-A0A1B6JFV4-F1
#
_entry.id   AF-A0A1B6JFV4-F1
#
_cell.length_a   1.000
_cell.length_b   1.000
_cell.length_c   1.000
_cell.angle_alpha   90.00
_cell.angle_beta   90.00
_cell.angle_gamma   90.00
#
_symmetry.space_group_name_H-M   'P 1'
#
loop_
_entity.id
_entity.type
_entity.pdbx_description
1 polymer ?
#
loop_
_entity_poly.entity_id
_entity_poly.type
_entity_poly.pdbx_seq_one_letter_code
_entity_poly.pdbx_strand_id
1 'polypeptide(L)'
;MSTQRNLSSLPDPTVREHSVLRRLISTSSVRSVSETDRPQLHRLASTTSDCSDDFADDDDAMESAEWGTSQSQEEREYGEIERVIYLRYLRACGVMLGLGYLATTVSWQGLRVVTDYWLSLWTEDRRSQVSKALYYLTVYGVLSVASIVLSLITNGLGQYCGAKARRRLHDTMLRTLLNCPVRFFETTPLGRIMNRFSTDLGIIDKKIATSLQRLLQFLLLCFSAVLVNCIVTPWFIALAAPICLVYYMVQKFYRCSTRELQRLDSMSRSPILSHFSETLSGLETIRAFGQQQRFTTALFHKLDTHTNAFLIINSCNRWLGIALDYLGGLIVQSNTKPAVAGVNDQEGVGMSV
;
A
#
# COMPACT_ATOMS: atom_id res chain seq x y z
N MET A 1 -56.86 -52.26 31.89
CA MET A 1 -55.70 -51.99 32.77
C MET A 1 -54.54 -51.58 31.86
N SER A 2 -54.34 -50.27 31.70
CA SER A 2 -53.09 -49.56 32.08
C SER A 2 -51.83 -50.24 31.51
N THR A 3 -51.05 -49.62 30.63
CA THR A 3 -50.12 -48.56 31.04
C THR A 3 -49.55 -47.84 29.80
N GLN A 4 -49.55 -46.51 29.83
CA GLN A 4 -48.83 -45.62 28.90
C GLN A 4 -47.31 -45.85 28.98
N ARG A 5 -46.61 -45.81 27.85
CA ARG A 5 -45.20 -45.37 27.81
C ARG A 5 -44.94 -44.50 26.58
N ASN A 6 -44.52 -43.28 26.88
CA ASN A 6 -44.04 -42.24 25.99
C ASN A 6 -42.99 -42.75 24.99
N LEU A 7 -43.19 -42.48 23.70
CA LEU A 7 -42.10 -42.21 22.77
C LEU A 7 -42.25 -40.77 22.28
N SER A 8 -41.37 -39.93 22.80
CA SER A 8 -41.17 -38.54 22.43
C SER A 8 -40.87 -38.40 20.93
N SER A 9 -41.65 -37.56 20.27
CA SER A 9 -41.45 -37.06 18.92
C SER A 9 -40.07 -36.41 18.77
N LEU A 10 -39.25 -36.96 17.87
CA LEU A 10 -38.05 -36.33 17.34
C LEU A 10 -38.43 -34.98 16.68
N PRO A 11 -37.72 -33.86 16.95
CA PRO A 11 -37.97 -32.61 16.26
C PRO A 11 -37.41 -32.66 14.84
N ASP A 12 -38.27 -32.31 13.88
CA ASP A 12 -37.98 -32.15 12.46
C ASP A 12 -36.78 -31.20 12.23
N PRO A 13 -35.71 -31.62 11.51
CA PRO A 13 -34.49 -30.82 11.33
C PRO A 13 -34.71 -29.52 10.53
N THR A 14 -35.83 -29.41 9.82
CA THR A 14 -36.17 -28.23 8.99
C THR A 14 -36.61 -27.01 9.83
N VAL A 15 -37.17 -27.22 11.02
CA VAL A 15 -37.62 -26.14 11.91
C VAL A 15 -36.44 -25.46 12.61
N ARG A 16 -35.35 -26.21 12.86
CA ARG A 16 -34.16 -25.70 13.55
C ARG A 16 -33.39 -24.72 12.67
N GLU A 17 -33.28 -24.96 11.37
CA GLU A 17 -32.58 -24.06 10.45
C GLU A 17 -33.31 -22.72 10.24
N HIS A 18 -34.65 -22.75 10.15
CA HIS A 18 -35.43 -21.51 10.10
C HIS A 18 -35.34 -20.71 11.40
N SER A 19 -35.21 -21.35 12.56
CA SER A 19 -35.03 -20.65 13.85
C SER A 19 -33.64 -20.00 13.99
N VAL A 20 -32.60 -20.61 13.40
CA VAL A 20 -31.23 -20.11 13.42
C VAL A 20 -31.06 -18.96 12.42
N LEU A 21 -31.66 -19.08 11.22
CA LEU A 21 -31.70 -18.00 10.23
C LEU A 21 -32.52 -16.79 10.74
N ARG A 22 -33.62 -17.03 11.44
CA ARG A 22 -34.40 -15.93 12.07
C ARG A 22 -33.65 -15.26 13.21
N ARG A 23 -32.84 -15.99 13.98
CA ARG A 23 -31.95 -15.42 15.01
C ARG A 23 -30.79 -14.62 14.42
N LEU A 24 -30.25 -15.03 13.28
CA LEU A 24 -29.17 -14.30 12.59
C LEU A 24 -29.66 -13.02 11.90
N ILE A 25 -30.94 -12.98 11.51
CA ILE A 25 -31.58 -11.79 10.93
C ILE A 25 -32.14 -10.85 12.03
N SER A 26 -32.35 -11.34 13.26
CA SER A 26 -32.92 -10.53 14.36
C SER A 26 -31.89 -9.86 15.29
N THR A 27 -30.58 -10.00 15.07
CA THR A 27 -29.54 -9.40 15.94
C THR A 27 -28.81 -8.20 15.32
N SER A 28 -29.35 -7.57 14.28
CA SER A 28 -28.90 -6.25 13.81
C SER A 28 -29.87 -5.11 14.17
N SER A 29 -30.65 -5.26 15.25
CA SER A 29 -31.25 -4.12 15.94
C SER A 29 -30.19 -3.50 16.86
N VAL A 30 -29.33 -2.66 16.29
CA VAL A 30 -28.54 -1.72 17.08
C VAL A 30 -29.52 -0.71 17.65
N ARG A 31 -29.65 -0.75 18.98
CA ARG A 31 -30.28 0.24 19.85
C ARG A 31 -30.15 1.66 19.28
N SER A 32 -31.29 2.31 19.10
CA SER A 32 -31.40 3.77 19.10
C SER A 32 -30.81 4.32 20.39
N VAL A 33 -29.60 4.86 20.30
CA VAL A 33 -29.07 5.75 21.34
C VAL A 33 -29.64 7.13 21.05
N SER A 34 -30.44 7.62 22.00
CA SER A 34 -30.98 8.97 22.03
C SER A 34 -29.87 9.99 21.76
N GLU A 35 -30.02 10.76 20.68
CA GLU A 35 -29.24 11.95 20.37
C GLU A 35 -29.65 13.06 21.34
N THR A 36 -28.95 13.16 22.46
CA THR A 36 -28.94 14.38 23.28
C THR A 36 -27.59 14.43 24.01
N ASP A 37 -26.92 15.58 23.93
CA ASP A 37 -25.59 15.88 24.46
C ASP A 37 -24.35 15.37 23.70
N ARG A 38 -24.03 16.06 22.60
CA ARG A 38 -22.64 16.38 22.25
C ARG A 38 -22.49 17.88 22.02
N PRO A 39 -21.42 18.53 22.50
CA PRO A 39 -21.25 19.98 22.40
C PRO A 39 -21.16 20.39 20.92
N GLN A 40 -21.96 21.39 20.55
CA GLN A 40 -22.00 21.94 19.20
C GLN A 40 -20.66 22.59 18.85
N LEU A 41 -19.90 21.95 17.96
CA LEU A 41 -18.79 22.62 17.27
C LEU A 41 -19.39 23.54 16.21
N HIS A 42 -19.44 24.83 16.53
CA HIS A 42 -19.91 25.89 15.66
C HIS A 42 -19.05 25.94 14.39
N ARG A 43 -19.56 25.36 13.29
CA ARG A 43 -18.96 25.52 11.97
C ARG A 43 -19.23 26.96 11.55
N LEU A 44 -18.19 27.78 11.42
CA LEU A 44 -18.30 29.13 10.88
C LEU A 44 -18.90 29.03 9.48
N ALA A 45 -20.10 29.60 9.31
CA ALA A 45 -20.73 29.76 8.01
C ALA A 45 -19.84 30.70 7.19
N SER A 46 -19.29 30.18 6.09
CA SER A 46 -18.76 31.05 5.04
C SER A 46 -19.93 31.84 4.48
N THR A 47 -19.84 33.16 4.58
CA THR A 47 -20.82 34.14 4.12
C THR A 47 -21.19 33.89 2.66
N THR A 48 -22.37 33.33 2.43
CA THR A 48 -23.11 33.48 1.19
C THR A 48 -23.78 34.85 1.24
N SER A 49 -23.35 35.75 0.36
CA SER A 49 -24.00 37.05 0.16
C SER A 49 -25.05 36.87 -0.95
N ASP A 50 -26.32 36.91 -0.57
CA ASP A 50 -27.45 37.14 -1.47
C ASP A 50 -27.57 38.64 -1.78
N CYS A 51 -27.78 38.96 -3.05
CA CYS A 51 -28.46 40.13 -3.65
C CYS A 51 -28.11 40.14 -5.14
N SER A 52 -28.99 40.34 -6.13
CA SER A 52 -30.44 40.54 -6.24
C SER A 52 -30.77 40.54 -7.74
N ASP A 53 -31.96 40.08 -8.12
CA ASP A 53 -32.52 40.09 -9.49
C ASP A 53 -32.60 41.52 -10.10
N ASP A 54 -32.25 41.67 -11.40
CA ASP A 54 -33.19 42.03 -12.48
C ASP A 54 -32.50 42.28 -13.86
N PHE A 55 -33.22 41.92 -14.93
CA PHE A 55 -33.08 42.19 -16.39
C PHE A 55 -32.27 41.25 -17.33
N ALA A 56 -33.03 40.28 -17.87
CA ALA A 56 -33.30 39.94 -19.28
C ALA A 56 -32.18 39.80 -20.36
N ASP A 57 -32.29 38.63 -21.03
CA ASP A 57 -31.91 38.23 -22.40
C ASP A 57 -30.45 38.32 -22.87
N ASP A 58 -29.80 37.16 -22.91
CA ASP A 58 -29.28 36.60 -24.17
C ASP A 58 -29.10 35.08 -24.03
N ASP A 59 -29.87 34.34 -24.84
CA ASP A 59 -29.73 32.91 -25.10
C ASP A 59 -28.33 32.64 -25.67
N ASP A 60 -27.44 32.00 -24.91
CA ASP A 60 -26.29 31.18 -25.38
C ASP A 60 -25.31 30.72 -24.26
N ALA A 61 -25.59 30.99 -22.98
CA ALA A 61 -24.68 30.65 -21.86
C ALA A 61 -25.01 29.36 -21.09
N MET A 62 -25.98 28.56 -21.53
CA MET A 62 -26.59 27.48 -20.72
C MET A 62 -25.93 26.09 -20.83
N GLU A 63 -24.74 25.95 -21.43
CA GLU A 63 -24.08 24.63 -21.56
C GLU A 63 -22.77 24.46 -20.77
N SER A 64 -22.23 25.52 -20.15
CA SER A 64 -20.90 25.48 -19.52
C SER A 64 -20.90 25.48 -17.97
N ALA A 65 -22.03 25.82 -17.32
CA ALA A 65 -22.09 25.98 -15.87
C ALA A 65 -22.52 24.71 -15.09
N GLU A 66 -23.16 23.73 -15.73
CA GLU A 66 -23.59 22.48 -15.07
C GLU A 66 -22.47 21.42 -14.93
N TRP A 67 -21.31 21.64 -15.54
CA TRP A 67 -20.18 20.69 -15.49
C TRP A 67 -19.36 20.73 -14.19
N GLY A 68 -19.58 21.72 -13.31
CA GLY A 68 -18.79 21.89 -12.08
C GLY A 68 -19.32 21.13 -10.85
N THR A 69 -20.62 20.90 -10.78
CA THR A 69 -21.30 20.49 -9.53
C THR A 69 -21.86 19.07 -9.57
N SER A 70 -21.90 18.46 -10.76
CA SER A 70 -22.45 17.11 -10.99
C SER A 70 -21.37 16.04 -11.30
N GLN A 71 -20.09 16.34 -11.05
CA GLN A 71 -19.12 15.28 -10.78
C GLN A 71 -19.48 14.65 -9.44
N SER A 72 -20.43 13.71 -9.50
CA SER A 72 -20.70 12.66 -8.53
C SER A 72 -19.70 12.66 -7.37
N GLN A 73 -20.21 12.88 -6.15
CA GLN A 73 -19.56 12.42 -4.93
C GLN A 73 -18.82 11.13 -5.26
N GLU A 74 -17.48 11.19 -5.32
CA GLU A 74 -16.69 9.98 -5.50
C GLU A 74 -17.09 9.08 -4.34
N GLU A 75 -17.82 8.00 -4.61
CA GLU A 75 -17.95 6.86 -3.72
C GLU A 75 -16.55 6.24 -3.59
N ARG A 76 -15.70 6.91 -2.82
CA ARG A 76 -14.49 6.31 -2.27
C ARG A 76 -14.96 5.51 -1.08
N GLU A 77 -15.06 4.20 -1.28
CA GLU A 77 -15.04 3.27 -0.17
C GLU A 77 -13.67 3.41 0.53
N TYR A 78 -13.64 4.21 1.59
CA TYR A 78 -12.48 4.33 2.47
C TYR A 78 -12.50 3.14 3.42
N GLY A 79 -11.64 2.13 3.18
CA GLY A 79 -11.61 0.91 3.97
C GLY A 79 -10.33 0.09 3.81
N GLU A 80 -10.20 -0.96 4.64
CA GLU A 80 -9.16 -1.97 4.48
C GLU A 80 -9.42 -2.75 3.18
N ILE A 81 -8.41 -2.85 2.31
CA ILE A 81 -8.56 -3.51 1.00
C ILE A 81 -8.84 -4.99 1.23
N GLU A 82 -9.94 -5.49 0.69
CA GLU A 82 -10.29 -6.91 0.79
C GLU A 82 -9.19 -7.80 0.19
N ARG A 83 -8.80 -8.86 0.91
CA ARG A 83 -7.78 -9.83 0.48
C ARG A 83 -8.11 -10.48 -0.87
N VAL A 84 -9.39 -10.55 -1.19
CA VAL A 84 -9.92 -11.05 -2.47
C VAL A 84 -9.37 -10.26 -3.65
N ILE A 85 -9.14 -8.95 -3.50
CA ILE A 85 -8.64 -8.08 -4.57
C ILE A 85 -7.19 -8.45 -4.94
N TYR A 86 -6.34 -8.72 -3.95
CA TYR A 86 -4.97 -9.19 -4.19
C TYR A 86 -4.96 -10.54 -4.92
N LEU A 87 -5.86 -11.46 -4.53
CA LEU A 87 -6.00 -12.76 -5.20
C LEU A 87 -6.51 -12.63 -6.63
N ARG A 88 -7.42 -11.69 -6.91
CA ARG A 88 -7.88 -11.39 -8.28
C ARG A 88 -6.74 -10.89 -9.15
N TYR A 89 -5.88 -10.01 -8.61
CA TYR A 89 -4.69 -9.55 -9.33
C TYR A 89 -3.72 -10.71 -9.63
N LEU A 90 -3.44 -11.56 -8.64
CA LEU A 90 -2.58 -12.74 -8.83
C LEU A 90 -3.17 -13.72 -9.87
N ARG A 91 -4.50 -13.89 -9.89
CA ARG A 91 -5.18 -14.70 -10.89
C ARG A 91 -5.07 -14.09 -12.29
N ALA A 92 -5.11 -12.76 -12.40
CA ALA A 92 -4.91 -12.05 -13.67
C ALA A 92 -3.49 -12.28 -14.24
N CYS A 93 -2.46 -12.26 -13.39
CA CYS A 93 -1.10 -12.67 -13.75
C CYS A 93 -1.03 -14.10 -14.33
N GLY A 94 -1.87 -14.99 -13.78
CA GLY A 94 -1.90 -16.41 -14.08
C GLY A 94 -1.11 -17.20 -13.04
N VAL A 95 -1.78 -18.18 -12.43
CA VAL A 95 -1.26 -18.92 -11.26
C VAL A 95 0.09 -19.59 -11.56
N MET A 96 0.24 -20.23 -12.72
CA MET A 96 1.49 -20.91 -13.09
C MET A 96 2.67 -19.94 -13.22
N LEU A 97 2.47 -18.77 -13.83
CA LEU A 97 3.52 -17.75 -13.97
C LEU A 97 3.82 -17.06 -12.63
N GLY A 98 2.79 -16.83 -11.81
CA GLY A 98 2.96 -16.32 -10.45
C GLY A 98 3.77 -17.28 -9.57
N LEU A 99 3.47 -18.58 -9.63
CA LEU A 99 4.25 -19.62 -8.93
C LEU A 99 5.68 -19.72 -9.47
N GLY A 100 5.86 -19.67 -10.79
CA GLY A 100 7.19 -19.63 -11.40
C GLY A 100 8.01 -18.42 -10.93
N TYR A 101 7.40 -17.23 -10.91
CA TYR A 101 8.04 -16.02 -10.39
C TYR A 101 8.40 -16.12 -8.90
N LEU A 102 7.50 -16.67 -8.09
CA LEU A 102 7.76 -16.91 -6.67
C LEU A 102 8.95 -17.85 -6.48
N ALA A 103 8.97 -18.97 -7.23
CA ALA A 103 10.07 -19.93 -7.20
C ALA A 103 11.40 -19.30 -7.60
N THR A 104 11.46 -18.59 -8.74
CA THR A 104 12.71 -17.94 -9.18
C THR A 104 13.18 -16.86 -8.21
N THR A 105 12.25 -16.10 -7.60
CA THR A 105 12.60 -15.06 -6.61
C THR A 105 13.16 -15.66 -5.32
N VAL A 106 12.56 -16.75 -4.84
CA VAL A 106 13.07 -17.48 -3.66
C VAL A 106 14.44 -18.10 -3.96
N SER A 107 14.60 -18.74 -5.13
CA SER A 107 15.88 -19.28 -5.57
C SER A 107 16.95 -18.20 -5.69
N TRP A 108 16.61 -17.03 -6.24
CA TRP A 108 17.51 -15.88 -6.36
C TRP A 108 17.97 -15.39 -4.99
N GLN A 109 17.03 -15.21 -4.05
CA GLN A 109 17.37 -14.80 -2.69
C GLN A 109 18.22 -15.86 -1.98
N GLY A 110 17.89 -17.15 -2.14
CA GLY A 110 18.66 -18.24 -1.55
C GLY A 110 20.09 -18.30 -2.08
N LEU A 111 20.28 -18.17 -3.40
CA LEU A 111 21.60 -18.18 -4.02
C LEU A 111 22.46 -16.99 -3.58
N ARG A 112 21.85 -15.83 -3.38
CA ARG A 112 22.51 -14.66 -2.79
C ARG A 112 23.02 -14.96 -1.37
N VAL A 113 22.19 -15.55 -0.51
CA VAL A 113 22.58 -15.95 0.85
C VAL A 113 23.69 -17.00 0.83
N VAL A 114 23.63 -17.99 -0.08
CA VAL A 114 24.67 -19.00 -0.23
C VAL A 114 26.00 -18.39 -0.69
N THR A 115 25.95 -17.37 -1.54
CA THR A 115 27.14 -16.63 -1.99
C THR A 115 27.79 -15.88 -0.84
N ASP A 116 26.99 -15.20 0.00
CA ASP A 116 27.46 -14.51 1.20
C ASP A 116 28.04 -15.50 2.23
N TYR A 117 27.39 -16.65 2.43
CA TYR A 117 27.88 -17.73 3.31
C TYR A 117 29.16 -18.40 2.78
N TRP A 118 29.29 -18.57 1.47
CA TRP A 118 30.52 -19.09 0.88
C TRP A 118 31.70 -18.16 1.13
N LEU A 119 31.47 -16.85 1.07
CA LEU A 119 32.47 -15.84 1.37
C LEU A 119 32.89 -15.86 2.86
N SER A 120 31.96 -16.12 3.78
CA SER A 120 32.31 -16.26 5.20
C SER A 120 33.20 -17.50 5.43
N LEU A 121 32.89 -18.62 4.79
CA LEU A 121 33.69 -19.85 4.90
C LEU A 121 35.11 -19.67 4.33
N TRP A 122 35.24 -18.95 3.20
CA TRP A 122 36.56 -18.63 2.64
C TRP A 122 37.39 -17.74 3.60
N THR A 123 36.74 -16.81 4.31
CA THR A 123 37.41 -15.88 5.23
C THR A 123 37.91 -16.56 6.51
N GLU A 124 37.28 -17.65 6.95
CA GLU A 124 37.69 -18.42 8.12
C GLU A 124 38.96 -19.27 7.88
N ASP A 125 39.20 -19.70 6.65
CA ASP A 125 40.36 -20.54 6.28
C ASP A 125 41.66 -19.70 6.13
N ARG A 126 42.16 -19.16 7.26
CA ARG A 126 43.33 -18.24 7.35
C ARG A 126 44.66 -18.81 6.83
N ARG A 127 44.76 -20.11 6.50
CA ARG A 127 46.01 -20.77 6.07
C ARG A 127 45.92 -21.35 4.65
N SER A 128 45.07 -20.81 3.79
CA SER A 128 44.90 -21.33 2.44
C SER A 128 46.16 -21.09 1.59
N GLN A 129 46.85 -22.16 1.20
CA GLN A 129 47.83 -22.14 0.11
C GLN A 129 47.20 -21.55 -1.17
N VAL A 130 47.99 -20.93 -2.05
CA VAL A 130 47.53 -20.26 -3.28
C VAL A 130 46.55 -21.11 -4.11
N SER A 131 46.78 -22.44 -4.18
CA SER A 131 45.90 -23.37 -4.91
C SER A 131 44.49 -23.50 -4.31
N LYS A 132 44.35 -23.41 -2.97
CA LYS A 132 43.03 -23.42 -2.31
C LYS A 132 42.30 -22.09 -2.49
N ALA A 133 43.03 -20.98 -2.52
CA ALA A 133 42.46 -19.67 -2.79
C ALA A 133 41.83 -19.59 -4.19
N LEU A 134 42.49 -20.17 -5.21
CA LEU A 134 41.94 -20.26 -6.57
C LEU A 134 40.64 -21.08 -6.64
N TYR A 135 40.53 -22.15 -5.84
CA TYR A 135 39.31 -22.95 -5.73
C TYR A 135 38.15 -22.13 -5.14
N TYR A 136 38.34 -21.49 -3.98
CA TYR A 136 37.31 -20.64 -3.35
C TYR A 136 36.86 -19.50 -4.27
N LEU A 137 37.81 -18.84 -4.94
CA LEU A 137 37.55 -17.76 -5.89
C LEU A 137 36.74 -18.24 -7.09
N THR A 138 37.08 -19.41 -7.65
CA THR A 138 36.36 -19.97 -8.81
C THR A 138 34.93 -20.32 -8.45
N VAL A 139 34.70 -20.98 -7.31
CA VAL A 139 33.34 -21.30 -6.83
C VAL A 139 32.54 -20.02 -6.57
N TYR A 140 33.14 -19.03 -5.91
CA TYR A 140 32.51 -17.73 -5.69
C TYR A 140 32.15 -17.01 -7.00
N GLY A 141 33.05 -17.05 -7.99
CA GLY A 141 32.81 -16.50 -9.32
C GLY A 141 31.62 -17.16 -10.02
N VAL A 142 31.54 -18.49 -9.99
CA VAL A 142 30.42 -19.25 -10.57
C VAL A 142 29.10 -18.93 -9.86
N LEU A 143 29.08 -18.90 -8.52
CA LEU A 143 27.90 -18.53 -7.73
C LEU A 143 27.43 -17.10 -8.00
N SER A 144 28.36 -16.17 -8.17
CA SER A 144 28.08 -14.77 -8.49
C SER A 144 27.46 -14.63 -9.89
N VAL A 145 28.04 -15.29 -10.90
CA VAL A 145 27.50 -15.28 -12.27
C VAL A 145 26.11 -15.93 -12.28
N ALA A 146 25.92 -17.06 -11.60
CA ALA A 146 24.62 -17.71 -11.47
C ALA A 146 23.58 -16.78 -10.80
N SER A 147 23.98 -16.04 -9.77
CA SER A 147 23.13 -15.04 -9.09
C SER A 147 22.70 -13.91 -10.03
N ILE A 148 23.62 -13.41 -10.85
CA ILE A 148 23.33 -12.36 -11.84
C ILE A 148 22.35 -12.88 -12.89
N VAL A 149 22.60 -14.06 -13.46
CA VAL A 149 21.71 -14.68 -14.44
C VAL A 149 20.31 -14.91 -13.86
N LEU A 150 20.22 -15.45 -12.64
CA LEU A 150 18.94 -15.70 -11.98
C LEU A 150 18.22 -14.40 -11.61
N SER A 151 18.95 -13.33 -11.29
CA SER A 151 18.40 -11.99 -11.11
C SER A 151 17.74 -11.48 -12.40
N LEU A 152 18.43 -11.61 -13.55
CA LEU A 152 17.90 -11.19 -14.85
C LEU A 152 16.64 -11.98 -15.21
N ILE A 153 16.64 -13.30 -15.00
CA ILE A 153 15.47 -14.16 -15.22
C ILE A 153 14.31 -13.73 -14.31
N THR A 154 14.56 -13.52 -13.03
CA THR A 154 13.53 -13.13 -12.05
C THR A 154 12.91 -11.77 -12.39
N ASN A 155 13.74 -10.77 -12.73
CA ASN A 155 13.26 -9.45 -13.12
C ASN A 155 12.47 -9.52 -14.44
N GLY A 156 12.98 -10.22 -15.45
CA GLY A 156 12.28 -10.42 -16.72
C GLY A 156 10.93 -11.13 -16.54
N LEU A 157 10.90 -12.20 -15.74
CA LEU A 157 9.67 -12.95 -15.45
C LEU A 157 8.67 -12.11 -14.65
N GLY A 158 9.13 -11.31 -13.69
CA GLY A 158 8.30 -10.36 -12.96
C GLY A 158 7.65 -9.33 -13.89
N GLN A 159 8.43 -8.71 -14.77
CA GLN A 159 7.91 -7.75 -15.76
C GLN A 159 6.93 -8.39 -16.74
N TYR A 160 7.21 -9.61 -17.20
CA TYR A 160 6.29 -10.37 -18.06
C TYR A 160 4.97 -10.72 -17.35
N CYS A 161 5.05 -11.13 -16.08
CA CYS A 161 3.91 -11.41 -15.21
C CYS A 161 3.01 -10.17 -15.05
N GLY A 162 3.61 -9.01 -14.76
CA GLY A 162 2.93 -7.72 -14.73
C GLY A 162 2.29 -7.36 -16.08
N ALA A 163 3.03 -7.50 -17.18
CA ALA A 163 2.52 -7.25 -18.53
C ALA A 163 1.29 -8.08 -18.87
N LYS A 164 1.29 -9.35 -18.51
CA LYS A 164 0.15 -10.25 -18.71
C LYS A 164 -1.06 -9.87 -17.86
N ALA A 165 -0.84 -9.50 -16.60
CA ALA A 165 -1.90 -9.02 -15.71
C ALA A 165 -2.58 -7.77 -16.26
N ARG A 166 -1.78 -6.79 -16.72
CA ARG A 166 -2.27 -5.55 -17.34
C ARG A 166 -3.16 -5.82 -18.55
N ARG A 167 -2.67 -6.65 -19.49
CA ARG A 167 -3.44 -7.04 -20.69
C ARG A 167 -4.76 -7.70 -20.32
N ARG A 168 -4.74 -8.68 -19.39
CA ARG A 168 -5.98 -9.35 -18.97
C ARG A 168 -6.97 -8.43 -18.29
N LEU A 169 -6.51 -7.53 -17.42
CA LEU A 169 -7.38 -6.57 -16.74
C LEU A 169 -8.00 -5.59 -17.74
N HIS A 170 -7.20 -5.06 -18.66
CA HIS A 170 -7.69 -4.19 -19.75
C HIS A 170 -8.72 -4.91 -20.63
N ASP A 171 -8.40 -6.11 -21.13
CA ASP A 171 -9.30 -6.86 -22.02
C ASP A 171 -10.60 -7.26 -21.33
N THR A 172 -10.53 -7.62 -20.04
CA THR A 172 -11.71 -7.93 -19.25
C THR A 172 -12.58 -6.69 -19.07
N MET A 173 -11.96 -5.56 -18.71
CA MET A 173 -12.67 -4.29 -18.55
C MET A 173 -13.33 -3.83 -19.85
N LEU A 174 -12.62 -3.92 -20.98
CA LEU A 174 -13.13 -3.56 -22.30
C LEU A 174 -14.30 -4.46 -22.72
N ARG A 175 -14.17 -5.79 -22.56
CA ARG A 175 -15.25 -6.73 -22.87
C ARG A 175 -16.48 -6.50 -22.00
N THR A 176 -16.29 -6.25 -20.71
CA THR A 176 -17.40 -5.93 -19.81
C THR A 176 -18.10 -4.64 -20.23
N LEU A 177 -17.34 -3.60 -20.59
CA LEU A 177 -17.91 -2.33 -21.04
C LEU A 177 -18.72 -2.49 -22.34
N LEU A 178 -18.19 -3.22 -23.33
CA LEU A 178 -18.89 -3.46 -24.60
C LEU A 178 -20.19 -4.26 -24.44
N ASN A 179 -20.29 -5.07 -23.38
CA ASN A 179 -21.48 -5.87 -23.07
C ASN A 179 -22.45 -5.15 -22.10
N CYS A 180 -22.15 -3.92 -21.68
CA CYS A 180 -23.06 -3.16 -20.81
C CYS A 180 -24.29 -2.67 -21.57
N PRO A 181 -25.48 -2.62 -20.93
CA PRO A 181 -26.68 -2.04 -21.53
C PRO A 181 -26.51 -0.53 -21.78
N VAL A 182 -27.22 0.01 -22.77
CA VAL A 182 -27.19 1.45 -23.11
C VAL A 182 -27.48 2.34 -21.88
N ARG A 183 -28.38 1.89 -20.99
CA ARG A 183 -28.68 2.55 -19.71
C ARG A 183 -27.45 2.83 -18.84
N PHE A 184 -26.42 1.99 -18.89
CA PHE A 184 -25.17 2.24 -18.18
C PHE A 184 -24.45 3.49 -18.70
N PHE A 185 -24.45 3.69 -20.02
CA PHE A 185 -23.82 4.83 -20.69
C PHE A 185 -24.63 6.13 -20.52
N GLU A 186 -25.95 6.03 -20.36
CA GLU A 186 -26.80 7.19 -20.05
C GLU A 186 -26.65 7.65 -18.59
N THR A 187 -26.43 6.71 -17.65
CA THR A 187 -26.31 7.01 -16.21
C THR A 187 -24.89 7.29 -15.75
N THR A 188 -23.88 6.79 -16.46
CA THR A 188 -22.48 6.95 -16.07
C THR A 188 -21.81 8.00 -16.95
N PRO A 189 -21.25 9.09 -16.37
CA PRO A 189 -20.61 10.12 -17.16
C PRO A 189 -19.41 9.54 -17.92
N LEU A 190 -19.31 9.88 -19.22
CA LEU A 190 -18.24 9.40 -20.11
C LEU A 190 -16.83 9.66 -19.54
N GLY A 191 -16.65 10.80 -18.86
CA GLY A 191 -15.40 11.16 -18.20
C GLY A 191 -14.95 10.15 -17.12
N ARG A 192 -15.88 9.52 -16.40
CA ARG A 192 -15.56 8.50 -15.41
C ARG A 192 -15.03 7.22 -16.06
N ILE A 193 -15.66 6.80 -17.15
CA ILE A 193 -15.22 5.63 -17.93
C ILE A 193 -13.81 5.88 -18.46
N MET A 194 -13.57 7.07 -19.05
CA MET A 194 -12.27 7.46 -19.57
C MET A 194 -11.19 7.53 -18.48
N ASN A 195 -11.51 8.07 -17.30
CA ASN A 195 -10.56 8.14 -16.19
C ASN A 195 -10.14 6.74 -15.70
N ARG A 196 -11.06 5.76 -15.70
CA ARG A 196 -10.70 4.37 -15.35
C ARG A 196 -9.78 3.72 -16.37
N PHE A 197 -10.03 3.91 -17.67
CA PHE A 197 -9.17 3.36 -18.74
C PHE A 197 -7.81 4.06 -18.84
N SER A 198 -7.72 5.33 -18.45
CA SER A 198 -6.50 6.11 -18.52
C SER A 198 -5.72 6.10 -17.19
N THR A 199 -6.23 6.79 -16.17
CA THR A 199 -5.53 7.02 -14.90
C THR A 199 -5.42 5.75 -14.07
N ASP A 200 -6.54 5.06 -13.84
CA ASP A 200 -6.55 3.90 -12.93
C ASP A 200 -5.77 2.72 -13.53
N LEU A 201 -5.98 2.45 -14.82
CA LEU A 201 -5.21 1.44 -15.53
C LEU A 201 -3.71 1.81 -15.61
N GLY A 202 -3.40 3.09 -15.78
CA GLY A 202 -2.02 3.60 -15.72
C GLY A 202 -1.34 3.39 -14.36
N ILE A 203 -2.10 3.48 -13.26
CA ILE A 203 -1.62 3.16 -11.91
C ILE A 203 -1.36 1.66 -11.75
N ILE A 204 -2.30 0.82 -12.20
CA ILE A 204 -2.14 -0.65 -12.21
C ILE A 204 -0.89 -1.02 -13.02
N ASP A 205 -0.66 -0.32 -14.12
CA ASP A 205 0.45 -0.55 -15.03
C ASP A 205 1.81 -0.23 -14.40
N LYS A 206 1.97 1.01 -13.97
CA LYS A 206 3.29 1.54 -13.57
C LYS A 206 3.62 1.25 -12.11
N LYS A 207 2.63 1.33 -11.23
CA LYS A 207 2.84 1.32 -9.78
C LYS A 207 2.62 -0.07 -9.19
N ILE A 208 1.46 -0.69 -9.39
CA ILE A 208 1.08 -1.91 -8.66
C ILE A 208 2.04 -3.07 -8.94
N ALA A 209 2.35 -3.34 -10.21
CA ALA A 209 3.26 -4.43 -10.59
C ALA A 209 4.64 -4.26 -9.96
N THR A 210 5.24 -3.08 -10.12
CA THR A 210 6.55 -2.73 -9.59
C THR A 210 6.59 -2.76 -8.05
N SER A 211 5.56 -2.21 -7.41
CA SER A 211 5.44 -2.20 -5.94
C SER A 211 5.32 -3.59 -5.36
N LEU A 212 4.55 -4.49 -5.99
CA LEU A 212 4.38 -5.86 -5.51
C LEU A 212 5.68 -6.66 -5.63
N GLN A 213 6.39 -6.53 -6.75
CA GLN A 213 7.71 -7.18 -6.95
C GLN A 213 8.72 -6.70 -5.91
N ARG A 214 8.81 -5.37 -5.73
CA ARG A 214 9.71 -4.76 -4.75
C ARG A 214 9.36 -5.18 -3.33
N LEU A 215 8.07 -5.24 -2.99
CA LEU A 215 7.60 -5.71 -1.70
C LEU A 215 8.04 -7.16 -1.45
N LEU A 216 7.84 -8.06 -2.41
CA LEU A 216 8.25 -9.46 -2.28
C LEU A 216 9.77 -9.59 -2.09
N GLN A 217 10.56 -8.86 -2.89
CA GLN A 217 12.02 -8.84 -2.76
C GLN A 217 12.46 -8.34 -1.38
N PHE A 218 11.87 -7.25 -0.88
CA PHE A 218 12.19 -6.75 0.47
C PHE A 218 11.75 -7.69 1.58
N LEU A 219 10.60 -8.34 1.45
CA LEU A 219 10.14 -9.34 2.43
C LEU A 219 11.10 -10.51 2.49
N LEU A 220 11.54 -11.03 1.34
CA LEU A 220 12.51 -12.12 1.27
C LEU A 220 13.90 -11.70 1.77
N LEU A 221 14.33 -10.48 1.49
CA LEU A 221 15.57 -9.91 2.02
C LEU A 221 15.52 -9.81 3.55
N CYS A 222 14.45 -9.24 4.10
CA CYS A 222 14.27 -9.13 5.55
C CYS A 222 14.18 -10.51 6.20
N PHE A 223 13.39 -11.43 5.63
CA PHE A 223 13.24 -12.79 6.13
C PHE A 223 14.57 -13.54 6.15
N SER A 224 15.35 -13.49 5.06
CA SER A 224 16.66 -14.13 5.00
C SER A 224 17.66 -13.50 5.96
N ALA A 225 17.67 -12.16 6.12
CA ALA A 225 18.52 -11.50 7.09
C ALA A 225 18.20 -11.94 8.53
N VAL A 226 16.92 -11.98 8.91
CA VAL A 226 16.49 -12.48 10.22
C VAL A 226 16.88 -13.94 10.40
N LEU A 227 16.66 -14.79 9.39
CA LEU A 227 17.02 -16.21 9.43
C LEU A 227 18.52 -16.42 9.67
N VAL A 228 19.38 -15.72 8.93
CA VAL A 228 20.84 -15.79 9.10
C VAL A 228 21.24 -15.35 10.50
N ASN A 229 20.68 -14.24 11.01
CA ASN A 229 20.97 -13.78 12.37
C ASN A 229 20.53 -14.81 13.43
N CYS A 230 19.38 -15.46 13.26
CA CYS A 230 18.94 -16.53 14.16
C CYS A 230 19.88 -17.75 14.18
N ILE A 231 20.46 -18.10 13.02
CA ILE A 231 21.39 -19.24 12.90
C ILE A 231 22.75 -18.91 13.52
N VAL A 232 23.29 -17.73 13.19
CA VAL A 232 24.62 -17.29 13.69
C VAL A 232 24.57 -17.01 15.19
N THR A 233 23.46 -16.43 15.66
CA THR A 233 23.34 -15.93 17.03
C THR A 233 22.01 -16.38 17.65
N PRO A 234 21.92 -17.57 18.26
CA PRO A 234 20.64 -18.10 18.76
C PRO A 234 19.93 -17.21 19.79
N TRP A 235 20.68 -16.46 20.61
CA TRP A 235 20.08 -15.53 21.57
C TRP A 235 19.36 -14.36 20.88
N PHE A 236 19.65 -14.07 19.60
CA PHE A 236 19.06 -12.99 18.82
C PHE A 236 17.53 -12.99 18.87
N ILE A 237 16.91 -14.18 18.91
CA ILE A 237 15.45 -14.34 18.99
C ILE A 237 14.88 -13.64 20.23
N ALA A 238 15.56 -13.73 21.37
CA ALA A 238 15.12 -13.09 22.61
C ALA A 238 15.14 -11.55 22.52
N LEU A 239 16.11 -10.97 21.78
CA LEU A 239 16.15 -9.53 21.54
C LEU A 239 15.27 -9.08 20.37
N ALA A 240 15.04 -9.94 19.37
CA ALA A 240 14.18 -9.65 18.25
C ALA A 240 12.72 -9.44 18.69
N ALA A 241 12.23 -10.21 19.67
CA ALA A 241 10.86 -10.12 20.16
C ALA A 241 10.43 -8.70 20.61
N PRO A 242 11.13 -8.02 21.55
CA PRO A 242 10.77 -6.66 21.95
C PRO A 242 10.95 -5.65 20.81
N ILE A 243 11.95 -5.82 19.95
CA ILE A 243 12.20 -4.91 18.82
C ILE A 243 11.09 -5.02 17.78
N CYS A 244 10.61 -6.23 17.48
CA CYS A 244 9.45 -6.46 16.61
C CYS A 244 8.17 -5.83 17.17
N LEU A 245 7.98 -5.84 18.50
CA LEU A 245 6.85 -5.16 19.14
C LEU A 245 6.94 -3.64 18.93
N VAL A 246 8.11 -3.04 19.17
CA VAL A 246 8.33 -1.60 18.93
C VAL A 246 8.13 -1.26 17.46
N TYR A 247 8.67 -2.08 16.54
CA TYR A 247 8.48 -1.91 15.10
C TYR A 247 6.99 -1.93 14.75
N TYR A 248 6.23 -2.90 15.28
CA TYR A 248 4.79 -2.98 15.04
C TYR A 248 4.05 -1.73 15.54
N MET A 249 4.38 -1.21 16.72
CA MET A 249 3.78 0.01 17.27
C MET A 249 4.09 1.24 16.41
N VAL A 250 5.36 1.43 16.04
CA VAL A 250 5.79 2.52 15.14
C VAL A 250 5.09 2.41 13.79
N GLN A 251 5.03 1.20 13.22
CA GLN A 251 4.41 0.96 11.92
C GLN A 251 2.90 1.18 11.95
N LYS A 252 2.21 0.81 13.04
CA LYS A 252 0.79 1.07 13.25
C LYS A 252 0.51 2.57 13.36
N PHE A 253 1.29 3.28 14.18
CA PHE A 253 1.19 4.73 14.33
C PHE A 253 1.43 5.44 12.99
N TYR A 254 2.53 5.11 12.31
CA TYR A 254 2.87 5.67 11.01
C TYR A 254 1.76 5.45 9.98
N ARG A 255 1.27 4.22 9.81
CA ARG A 255 0.21 3.93 8.83
C ARG A 255 -1.06 4.73 9.08
N CYS A 256 -1.46 4.88 10.35
CA CYS A 256 -2.63 5.66 10.71
C CYS A 256 -2.43 7.15 10.36
N SER A 257 -1.29 7.72 10.77
CA SER A 257 -0.98 9.12 10.53
C SER A 257 -0.80 9.44 9.05
N THR A 258 0.03 8.68 8.33
CA THR A 258 0.32 8.91 6.90
C THR A 258 -0.95 8.81 6.05
N ARG A 259 -1.91 7.96 6.40
CA ARG A 259 -3.19 7.88 5.67
C ARG A 259 -3.98 9.19 5.77
N GLU A 260 -4.08 9.78 6.96
CA GLU A 260 -4.75 11.07 7.15
C GLU A 260 -3.98 12.22 6.48
N LEU A 261 -2.65 12.17 6.51
CA LEU A 261 -1.77 13.11 5.81
C LEU A 261 -1.93 13.04 4.29
N GLN A 262 -2.01 11.84 3.72
CA GLN A 262 -2.30 11.63 2.30
C GLN A 262 -3.70 12.13 1.91
N ARG A 263 -4.67 12.05 2.84
CA ARG A 263 -6.00 12.65 2.64
C ARG A 263 -5.90 14.17 2.58
N LEU A 264 -5.18 14.81 3.51
CA LEU A 264 -4.97 16.26 3.51
C LEU A 264 -4.24 16.73 2.24
N ASP A 265 -3.22 16.01 1.79
CA ASP A 265 -2.50 16.27 0.54
C ASP A 265 -3.46 16.21 -0.66
N SER A 266 -4.27 15.15 -0.75
CA SER A 266 -5.24 14.98 -1.83
C SER A 266 -6.33 16.07 -1.82
N MET A 267 -6.85 16.43 -0.64
CA MET A 267 -7.88 17.45 -0.49
C MET A 267 -7.37 18.87 -0.76
N SER A 268 -6.14 19.18 -0.38
CA SER A 268 -5.54 20.50 -0.62
C SER A 268 -5.13 20.74 -2.08
N ARG A 269 -4.89 19.67 -2.85
CA ARG A 269 -4.52 19.74 -4.27
C ARG A 269 -5.68 20.15 -5.18
N SER A 270 -6.88 19.61 -4.97
CA SER A 270 -8.03 19.84 -5.86
C SER A 270 -8.42 21.32 -6.00
N PRO A 271 -8.50 22.13 -4.92
CA PRO A 271 -8.82 23.55 -5.01
C PRO A 271 -7.84 24.39 -5.84
N ILE A 272 -6.58 23.96 -5.98
CA ILE A 272 -5.57 24.63 -6.82
C ILE A 272 -5.92 24.44 -8.29
N LEU A 273 -6.20 23.19 -8.70
CA LEU A 273 -6.59 22.89 -10.08
C LEU A 273 -7.91 23.59 -10.46
N SER A 274 -8.89 23.59 -9.55
CA SER A 274 -10.16 24.27 -9.76
C SER A 274 -9.98 25.79 -9.92
N HIS A 275 -9.21 26.44 -9.05
CA HIS A 275 -8.91 27.88 -9.16
C HIS A 275 -8.16 28.21 -10.46
N PHE A 276 -7.24 27.34 -10.89
CA PHE A 276 -6.52 27.52 -12.14
C PHE A 276 -7.45 27.41 -13.36
N SER A 277 -8.36 26.43 -13.36
CA SER A 277 -9.37 26.27 -14.40
C SER A 277 -10.30 27.49 -14.48
N GLU A 278 -10.81 27.97 -13.34
CA GLU A 278 -11.67 29.15 -13.25
C GLU A 278 -10.95 30.41 -13.75
N THR A 279 -9.67 30.57 -13.40
CA THR A 279 -8.84 31.69 -13.86
C THR A 279 -8.63 31.66 -15.38
N LEU A 280 -8.46 30.47 -15.97
CA LEU A 280 -8.31 30.33 -17.42
C LEU A 280 -9.62 30.64 -18.17
N SER A 281 -10.75 30.16 -17.66
CA SER A 281 -12.06 30.42 -18.26
C SER A 281 -12.46 31.90 -18.14
N GLY A 282 -12.15 32.56 -17.02
CA GLY A 282 -12.49 33.96 -16.75
C GLY A 282 -11.36 34.96 -17.03
N LEU A 283 -10.33 34.58 -17.80
CA LEU A 283 -9.09 35.36 -17.91
C LEU A 283 -9.30 36.78 -18.41
N GLU A 284 -10.14 36.95 -19.45
CA GLU A 284 -10.43 38.26 -20.04
C GLU A 284 -11.18 39.16 -19.05
N THR A 285 -12.16 38.61 -18.31
CA THR A 285 -12.87 39.33 -17.24
C THR A 285 -11.93 39.79 -16.14
N ILE A 286 -11.04 38.90 -15.66
CA ILE A 286 -10.07 39.26 -14.61
C ILE A 286 -9.14 40.38 -15.06
N ARG A 287 -8.72 40.37 -16.33
CA ARG A 287 -7.88 41.43 -16.92
C ARG A 287 -8.62 42.74 -17.09
N ALA A 288 -9.86 42.69 -17.58
CA ALA A 288 -10.71 43.86 -17.79
C ALA A 288 -10.96 44.62 -16.48
N PHE A 289 -11.17 43.90 -15.36
CA PHE A 289 -11.39 44.49 -14.04
C PHE A 289 -10.11 44.76 -13.23
N GLY A 290 -8.91 44.47 -13.76
CA GLY A 290 -7.65 44.72 -13.06
C GLY A 290 -7.46 43.90 -11.77
N GLN A 291 -8.09 42.72 -11.65
CA GLN A 291 -8.11 41.90 -10.42
C GLN A 291 -7.02 40.82 -10.37
N GLN A 292 -5.98 40.92 -11.20
CA GLN A 292 -4.93 39.89 -11.32
C GLN A 292 -4.21 39.63 -10.00
N GLN A 293 -3.92 40.68 -9.22
CA GLN A 293 -3.25 40.52 -7.93
C GLN A 293 -4.10 39.72 -6.93
N ARG A 294 -5.41 40.01 -6.85
CA ARG A 294 -6.32 39.29 -5.95
C ARG A 294 -6.32 37.78 -6.24
N PHE A 295 -6.45 37.40 -7.51
CA PHE A 295 -6.41 36.01 -7.95
C PHE A 295 -5.04 35.36 -7.72
N THR A 296 -3.95 36.12 -7.91
CA THR A 296 -2.58 35.64 -7.66
C THR A 296 -2.35 35.36 -6.18
N THR A 297 -2.75 36.27 -5.28
CA THR A 297 -2.66 36.08 -3.83
C THR A 297 -3.50 34.90 -3.36
N ALA A 298 -4.72 34.76 -3.89
CA ALA A 298 -5.58 33.60 -3.60
C ALA A 298 -4.94 32.27 -4.03
N LEU A 299 -4.31 32.24 -5.22
CA LEU A 299 -3.56 31.08 -5.69
C LEU A 299 -2.39 30.74 -4.77
N PHE A 300 -1.58 31.74 -4.37
CA PHE A 300 -0.47 31.52 -3.45
C PHE A 300 -0.93 30.98 -2.11
N HIS A 301 -2.03 31.48 -1.53
CA HIS A 301 -2.56 30.95 -0.27
C HIS A 301 -2.98 29.47 -0.38
N LYS A 302 -3.64 29.08 -1.49
CA LYS A 302 -3.99 27.68 -1.75
C LYS A 302 -2.74 26.82 -1.95
N LEU A 303 -1.74 27.34 -2.66
CA LEU A 303 -0.47 26.66 -2.91
C LEU A 303 0.33 26.46 -1.61
N ASP A 304 0.36 27.45 -0.72
CA ASP A 304 1.02 27.36 0.59
C ASP A 304 0.38 26.28 1.46
N THR A 305 -0.96 26.21 1.46
CA THR A 305 -1.70 25.18 2.19
C THR A 305 -1.32 23.77 1.71
N HIS A 306 -1.29 23.55 0.40
CA HIS A 306 -0.87 22.28 -0.19
C HIS A 306 0.62 21.99 0.06
N THR A 307 1.48 22.99 -0.09
CA THR A 307 2.92 22.85 0.15
C THR A 307 3.20 22.47 1.59
N ASN A 308 2.49 23.05 2.56
CA ASN A 308 2.60 22.68 3.96
C ASN A 308 2.19 21.20 4.18
N ALA A 309 1.02 20.78 3.67
CA ALA A 309 0.59 19.38 3.75
C ALA A 309 1.63 18.42 3.12
N PHE A 310 2.16 18.79 1.96
CA PHE A 310 3.20 18.05 1.25
C PHE A 310 4.53 17.99 2.05
N LEU A 311 4.92 19.06 2.73
CA LEU A 311 6.12 19.06 3.57
C LEU A 311 5.95 18.17 4.81
N ILE A 312 4.76 18.13 5.42
CA ILE A 312 4.52 17.28 6.59
C ILE A 312 4.53 15.80 6.20
N ILE A 313 3.95 15.41 5.05
CA ILE A 313 4.02 14.01 4.60
C ILE A 313 5.47 13.58 4.31
N ASN A 314 6.28 14.46 3.72
CA ASN A 314 7.71 14.19 3.51
C ASN A 314 8.49 14.10 4.82
N SER A 315 8.20 14.98 5.78
CA SER A 315 8.78 14.95 7.11
C SER A 315 8.43 13.66 7.85
N CYS A 316 7.18 13.18 7.72
CA CYS A 316 6.73 11.91 8.28
C CYS A 316 7.49 10.71 7.67
N ASN A 317 7.70 10.70 6.35
CA ASN A 317 8.50 9.66 5.68
C ASN A 317 9.95 9.65 6.19
N ARG A 318 10.55 10.84 6.39
CA ARG A 318 11.92 10.98 6.92
C ARG A 318 12.01 10.55 8.39
N TRP A 319 11.04 10.94 9.21
CA TRP A 319 10.95 10.51 10.59
C TRP A 319 10.88 8.99 10.70
N LEU A 320 10.07 8.32 9.87
CA LEU A 320 10.02 6.85 9.86
C LEU A 320 11.38 6.26 9.48
N GLY A 321 12.04 6.79 8.45
CA GLY A 321 13.38 6.34 8.06
C GLY A 321 14.36 6.41 9.23
N ILE A 322 14.45 7.56 9.89
CA ILE A 322 15.32 7.77 11.05
C ILE A 322 14.96 6.81 12.20
N ALA A 323 13.67 6.66 12.51
CA ALA A 323 13.22 5.74 13.57
C ALA A 323 13.60 4.28 13.27
N LEU A 324 13.47 3.85 12.02
CA LEU A 324 13.87 2.50 11.59
C LEU A 324 15.38 2.31 11.61
N ASP A 325 16.16 3.32 11.23
CA ASP A 325 17.63 3.29 11.28
C ASP A 325 18.13 3.21 12.72
N TYR A 326 17.51 3.93 13.67
CA TYR A 326 17.82 3.81 15.09
C TYR A 326 17.52 2.41 15.63
N LEU A 327 16.38 1.82 15.27
CA LEU A 327 16.06 0.43 15.65
C LEU A 327 17.06 -0.55 15.04
N GLY A 328 17.45 -0.35 13.78
CA GLY A 328 18.49 -1.14 13.11
C GLY A 328 19.85 -1.02 13.83
N GLY A 329 20.24 0.19 14.24
CA GLY A 329 21.45 0.44 15.01
C GLY A 329 21.45 -0.29 16.36
N LEU A 330 20.32 -0.29 17.08
CA LEU A 330 20.17 -1.06 18.32
C LEU A 330 20.32 -2.56 18.10
N ILE A 331 19.76 -3.09 17.00
CA ILE A 331 19.93 -4.49 16.61
C ILE A 331 21.43 -4.79 16.40
N VAL A 332 22.14 -3.97 15.62
CA VAL A 332 23.56 -4.19 15.35
C VAL A 332 24.39 -4.12 16.63
N GLN A 333 24.21 -3.08 17.46
CA GLN A 333 24.91 -2.96 18.74
C GLN A 333 24.68 -4.18 19.65
N SER A 334 23.45 -4.68 19.67
CA SER A 334 23.11 -5.84 20.49
C SER A 334 23.79 -7.12 19.99
N ASN A 335 23.91 -7.31 18.67
CA ASN A 335 24.60 -8.44 18.08
C ASN A 335 26.13 -8.38 18.26
N THR A 336 26.72 -7.18 18.22
CA THR A 336 28.18 -7.01 18.34
C THR A 336 28.69 -7.28 19.76
N LYS A 337 27.98 -6.86 20.81
CA LYS A 337 28.46 -6.97 22.21
C LYS A 337 28.89 -8.38 22.64
N PRO A 338 28.06 -9.43 22.47
CA PRO A 338 28.46 -10.79 22.84
C PRO A 338 29.47 -11.40 21.86
N ALA A 339 29.48 -10.98 20.59
CA ALA A 339 30.52 -11.41 19.65
C ALA A 339 31.92 -10.92 20.09
N VAL A 340 32.03 -9.68 20.56
CA VAL A 340 33.29 -9.12 21.09
C VAL A 340 33.68 -9.77 22.42
N ALA A 341 32.72 -10.03 23.30
CA ALA A 341 32.99 -10.72 24.57
C ALA A 341 33.52 -12.15 24.34
N GLY A 342 32.93 -12.90 23.39
CA GLY A 342 33.39 -14.25 23.05
C GLY A 342 34.78 -14.28 22.40
N VAL A 343 35.19 -13.23 21.69
CA VAL A 343 36.56 -13.11 21.14
C VAL A 343 37.58 -12.87 22.26
N ASN A 344 37.26 -12.01 23.23
CA ASN A 344 38.14 -11.73 24.36
C ASN A 344 38.35 -12.95 25.27
N ASP A 345 37.33 -13.79 25.45
CA ASP A 345 37.46 -15.05 26.21
C ASP A 345 38.37 -16.07 25.49
N GLN A 346 38.39 -16.09 24.15
CA GLN A 346 39.30 -16.96 23.40
C GLN A 346 40.76 -16.48 23.41
N GLU A 347 41.01 -15.17 23.40
CA GLU A 347 42.38 -14.63 23.53
C GLU A 347 42.95 -14.80 24.95
N GLY A 348 42.11 -14.75 26.00
CA GLY A 348 42.53 -14.99 27.39
C GLY A 348 42.94 -16.44 27.67
N VAL A 349 42.31 -17.42 27.02
CA VAL A 349 42.67 -18.85 27.14
C VAL A 349 43.91 -19.18 26.29
N GLY A 350 44.18 -18.44 25.21
CA GLY A 350 45.37 -18.62 24.37
C GLY A 350 46.68 -18.06 24.94
N MET A 351 46.62 -17.16 25.93
CA MET A 351 47.80 -16.58 26.61
C MET A 351 48.16 -17.27 27.94
N SER A 352 47.44 -18.33 28.33
CA SER A 352 47.64 -19.05 29.59
C SER A 352 48.18 -20.48 29.42
N VAL A 353 48.77 -20.81 28.27
CA VAL A 353 49.44 -22.11 28.01
C VAL A 353 50.91 -21.91 27.69
#